data_AF-A0AAW6XDD6-F1
#
_entry.id   AF-A0AAW6XDD6-F1
#
_cell.length_a   1.000
_cell.length_b   1.000
_cell.length_c   1.000
_cell.angle_alpha   90.00
_cell.angle_beta   90.00
_cell.angle_gamma   90.00
#
_symmetry.space_group_name_H-M   'P 1'
#
loop_
_entity.id
_entity.type
_entity.pdbx_description
1 polymer ?
#
loop_
_entity_poly.entity_id
_entity_poly.type
_entity_poly.pdbx_seq_one_letter_code
_entity_poly.pdbx_strand_id
1 'polypeptide(L)'
;MFDAIVLRLRVARVQAEIVAQLKDCGVRDQDFVNRICQTEESLRLIDTLFKISYYKKSQAAVFLYASTVLANALSSNFVSAKDKRNCYTLLEERLIRMDRISKGFKIEHCLVIGEMEAAMDTWRVQGEVNESPK
;
A
#
# COMPACT_ATOMS: atom_id res chain seq x y z
N MET A 1 -4.53 -8.48 25.37
CA MET A 1 -3.24 -7.73 25.43
C MET A 1 -2.23 -8.25 24.40
N PHE A 2 -2.07 -9.57 24.26
CA PHE A 2 -1.19 -10.19 23.26
C PHE A 2 -1.49 -9.78 21.81
N ASP A 3 -2.77 -9.78 21.42
CA ASP A 3 -3.17 -9.45 20.03
C ASP A 3 -2.86 -8.00 19.65
N ALA A 4 -2.98 -7.06 20.59
CA ALA A 4 -2.62 -5.65 20.35
C ALA A 4 -1.12 -5.45 20.15
N ILE A 5 -0.28 -6.20 20.87
CA ILE A 5 1.18 -6.17 20.70
C ILE A 5 1.56 -6.76 19.34
N VAL A 6 0.97 -7.91 18.98
CA VAL A 6 1.19 -8.55 17.69
C VAL A 6 0.77 -7.63 16.54
N LEU A 7 -0.39 -6.97 16.64
CA LEU A 7 -0.85 -6.02 15.64
C LEU A 7 0.12 -4.83 15.50
N ARG A 8 0.59 -4.24 16.60
CA ARG A 8 1.58 -3.15 16.58
C ARG A 8 2.85 -3.54 15.82
N LEU A 9 3.34 -4.77 16.03
CA LEU A 9 4.52 -5.27 15.31
C LEU A 9 4.25 -5.43 13.80
N ARG A 10 3.06 -5.91 13.42
CA ARG A 10 2.66 -6.04 12.01
C ARG A 10 2.56 -4.67 11.33
N VAL A 11 1.92 -3.70 11.99
CA VAL A 11 1.83 -2.31 11.52
C VAL A 11 3.22 -1.73 11.36
N ALA A 12 4.11 -1.86 12.36
CA ALA A 12 5.47 -1.34 12.30
C ALA A 12 6.26 -1.91 11.10
N ARG A 13 6.09 -3.18 10.76
CA ARG A 13 6.72 -3.79 9.57
C ARG A 13 6.25 -3.14 8.27
N VAL A 14 4.96 -2.91 8.12
CA VAL A 14 4.40 -2.25 6.94
C VAL A 14 4.83 -0.78 6.88
N GLN A 15 4.81 -0.07 8.01
CA GLN A 15 5.28 1.30 8.09
C GLN A 15 6.75 1.43 7.72
N ALA A 16 7.61 0.53 8.20
CA ALA A 16 9.04 0.54 7.88
C ALA A 16 9.30 0.37 6.37
N GLU A 17 8.53 -0.49 5.71
CA GLU A 17 8.60 -0.71 4.26
C GLU A 17 8.20 0.52 3.44
N ILE A 18 7.13 1.22 3.84
CA ILE A 18 6.71 2.48 3.19
C ILE A 18 7.71 3.59 3.46
N VAL A 19 8.23 3.69 4.69
CA VAL A 19 9.27 4.66 5.05
C VAL A 19 10.56 4.40 4.27
N ALA A 20 10.95 3.15 4.05
CA ALA A 20 12.11 2.81 3.24
C ALA A 20 11.95 3.29 1.80
N GLN A 21 10.79 3.06 1.19
CA GLN A 21 10.51 3.57 -0.15
C GLN A 21 10.55 5.11 -0.21
N LEU A 22 9.91 5.80 0.75
CA LEU A 22 9.95 7.26 0.79
C LEU A 22 11.39 7.80 0.87
N LYS A 23 12.24 7.15 1.66
CA LYS A 23 13.66 7.50 1.77
C LYS A 23 14.40 7.29 0.46
N ASP A 24 14.13 6.22 -0.28
CA ASP A 24 14.71 5.99 -1.61
C ASP A 24 14.35 7.13 -2.59
N CYS A 25 13.19 7.76 -2.40
CA CYS A 25 12.73 8.93 -3.15
C CYS A 25 13.18 10.27 -2.55
N GLY A 26 14.04 10.28 -1.52
CA GLY A 26 14.54 11.49 -0.86
C GLY A 26 13.53 12.19 0.06
N VAL A 27 12.41 11.53 0.39
CA VAL A 27 11.33 12.07 1.22
C VAL A 27 11.34 11.41 2.61
N ARG A 28 11.07 12.19 3.65
CA ARG A 28 10.83 11.66 5.00
C ARG A 28 9.54 12.24 5.56
N ASP A 29 8.47 11.45 5.50
CA ASP A 29 7.15 11.84 6.01
C ASP A 29 6.53 10.70 6.84
N GLN A 30 6.90 10.65 8.13
CA GLN A 30 6.36 9.65 9.06
C GLN A 30 4.87 9.89 9.35
N ASP A 31 4.42 11.14 9.30
CA ASP A 31 3.04 11.49 9.59
C ASP A 31 2.12 10.98 8.48
N PHE A 32 2.53 11.09 7.22
CA PHE A 32 1.86 10.44 6.10
C PHE A 32 1.72 8.93 6.33
N VAL A 33 2.81 8.25 6.67
CA VAL A 33 2.79 6.81 6.92
C VAL A 33 1.86 6.44 8.09
N ASN A 34 1.80 7.26 9.14
CA ASN A 34 0.86 7.05 10.24
C ASN A 34 -0.59 7.25 9.78
N ARG A 35 -0.87 8.33 9.02
CA ARG A 35 -2.22 8.64 8.51
C ARG A 35 -2.80 7.50 7.67
N ILE A 36 -1.99 6.82 6.87
CA ILE A 36 -2.49 5.73 6.01
C ILE A 36 -2.49 4.36 6.70
N CYS A 37 -1.54 4.08 7.61
CA CYS A 37 -1.42 2.75 8.22
C CYS A 37 -2.25 2.57 9.51
N GLN A 38 -2.66 3.67 10.16
CA GLN A 38 -3.34 3.62 11.46
C GLN A 38 -4.85 3.90 11.38
N THR A 39 -5.42 3.98 10.18
CA THR A 39 -6.88 3.97 10.03
C THR A 39 -7.44 2.61 10.45
N GLU A 40 -8.69 2.58 10.89
CA GLU A 40 -9.33 1.32 11.29
C GLU A 40 -9.35 0.30 10.13
N GLU A 41 -9.61 0.76 8.91
CA GLU A 41 -9.57 -0.05 7.69
C GLU A 41 -8.17 -0.66 7.48
N SER A 42 -7.12 0.15 7.55
CA SER A 42 -5.75 -0.31 7.36
C SER A 42 -5.29 -1.25 8.47
N LEU A 43 -5.67 -1.00 9.73
CA LEU A 43 -5.35 -1.90 10.84
C LEU A 43 -5.97 -3.30 10.65
N ARG A 44 -7.24 -3.36 10.24
CA ARG A 44 -7.94 -4.63 9.94
C ARG A 44 -7.33 -5.33 8.73
N LEU A 45 -6.99 -4.58 7.69
CA LEU A 45 -6.33 -5.08 6.49
C LEU A 45 -4.97 -5.69 6.82
N ILE A 46 -4.10 -4.95 7.52
CA ILE A 46 -2.78 -5.42 7.93
C ILE A 46 -2.90 -6.69 8.79
N ASP A 47 -3.81 -6.72 9.77
CA ASP A 47 -4.00 -7.91 10.59
C ASP A 47 -4.37 -9.14 9.75
N THR A 48 -5.26 -8.96 8.78
CA THR A 48 -5.74 -10.01 7.87
C THR A 48 -4.63 -10.52 6.95
N LEU A 49 -3.88 -9.61 6.32
CA LEU A 49 -2.81 -9.95 5.40
C LEU A 49 -1.74 -10.86 6.04
N PHE A 50 -1.36 -10.59 7.29
CA PHE A 50 -0.40 -11.43 8.02
C PHE A 50 -0.95 -12.81 8.43
N LYS A 51 -2.27 -13.00 8.41
CA LYS A 51 -2.90 -14.29 8.71
C LYS A 51 -3.02 -15.17 7.47
N ILE A 52 -3.12 -14.56 6.29
CA ILE A 52 -3.24 -15.25 5.00
C ILE A 52 -1.98 -16.08 4.71
N SER A 53 -2.17 -17.36 4.37
CA SER A 53 -1.09 -18.34 4.16
C SER A 53 -0.20 -18.01 2.96
N TYR A 54 -0.77 -17.43 1.90
CA TYR A 54 -0.07 -17.00 0.70
C TYR A 54 1.14 -16.13 1.03
N TYR A 55 0.94 -15.10 1.84
CA TYR A 55 2.02 -14.18 2.17
C TYR A 55 3.03 -14.76 3.17
N LYS A 56 2.65 -15.71 4.04
CA LYS A 56 3.60 -16.30 5.00
C LYS A 56 4.78 -17.02 4.35
N LYS A 57 4.62 -17.49 3.11
CA LYS A 57 5.66 -18.22 2.36
C LYS A 57 6.47 -17.32 1.42
N SER A 58 5.99 -16.11 1.12
CA SER A 58 6.66 -15.20 0.19
C SER A 58 7.72 -14.36 0.89
N GLN A 59 8.93 -14.33 0.33
CA GLN A 59 9.98 -13.39 0.76
C GLN A 59 9.59 -11.92 0.49
N ALA A 60 8.64 -11.69 -0.42
CA ALA A 60 8.13 -10.37 -0.76
C ALA A 60 6.88 -9.97 0.04
N ALA A 61 6.52 -10.73 1.08
CA ALA A 61 5.29 -10.51 1.84
C ALA A 61 5.12 -9.07 2.32
N VAL A 62 6.14 -8.49 2.95
CA VAL A 62 6.06 -7.14 3.51
C VAL A 62 5.91 -6.08 2.42
N PHE A 63 6.64 -6.26 1.31
CA PHE A 63 6.50 -5.43 0.12
C PHE A 63 5.06 -5.46 -0.43
N LEU A 64 4.46 -6.65 -0.53
CA LEU A 64 3.08 -6.80 -0.98
C LEU A 64 2.07 -6.24 0.03
N TYR A 65 2.29 -6.38 1.33
CA TYR A 65 1.43 -5.79 2.36
C TYR A 65 1.39 -4.27 2.24
N ALA A 66 2.55 -3.64 2.07
CA ALA A 66 2.65 -2.20 1.86
C ALA A 66 1.94 -1.78 0.58
N SER A 67 2.12 -2.52 -0.52
CA SER A 67 1.36 -2.30 -1.76
C SER A 67 -0.15 -2.33 -1.54
N THR A 68 -0.67 -3.36 -0.85
CA THR A 68 -2.11 -3.48 -0.59
C THR A 68 -2.63 -2.35 0.31
N VAL A 69 -1.86 -1.91 1.31
CA VAL A 69 -2.23 -0.78 2.17
C VAL A 69 -2.30 0.53 1.38
N LEU A 70 -1.33 0.79 0.49
CA LEU A 70 -1.37 1.95 -0.39
C LEU A 70 -2.58 1.91 -1.34
N ALA A 71 -2.88 0.74 -1.92
CA ALA A 71 -4.03 0.55 -2.81
C ALA A 71 -5.36 0.79 -2.07
N ASN A 72 -5.48 0.26 -0.85
CA ASN A 72 -6.65 0.49 -0.01
C ASN A 72 -6.83 1.98 0.35
N ALA A 73 -5.73 2.70 0.59
CA ALA A 73 -5.77 4.12 0.91
C ALA A 73 -6.34 4.99 -0.24
N LEU A 74 -6.16 4.58 -1.51
CA LEU A 74 -6.76 5.27 -2.67
C LEU A 74 -8.29 5.25 -2.63
N SER A 75 -8.87 4.12 -2.22
CA SER A 75 -10.32 3.93 -2.13
C SER A 75 -10.92 4.43 -0.81
N SER A 76 -10.09 4.68 0.21
CA SER A 76 -10.57 5.09 1.53
C SER A 76 -11.12 6.52 1.55
N ASN A 77 -12.28 6.74 2.17
CA ASN A 77 -12.84 8.08 2.35
C ASN A 77 -12.19 8.87 3.50
N PHE A 78 -11.35 8.21 4.29
CA PHE A 78 -10.67 8.81 5.46
C PHE A 78 -9.29 9.37 5.12
N VAL A 79 -8.79 9.10 3.91
CA VAL A 79 -7.47 9.55 3.45
C VAL A 79 -7.63 10.80 2.59
N SER A 80 -6.85 11.83 2.90
CA SER A 80 -6.90 13.10 2.17
C SER A 80 -6.49 12.94 0.70
N ALA A 81 -6.99 13.79 -0.20
CA ALA A 81 -6.61 13.74 -1.62
C ALA A 81 -5.09 13.86 -1.84
N LYS A 82 -4.41 14.67 -1.01
CA LYS A 82 -2.95 14.79 -1.00
C LYS A 82 -2.28 13.45 -0.65
N ASP A 83 -2.72 12.81 0.43
CA ASP A 83 -2.15 11.52 0.84
C ASP A 83 -2.50 10.41 -0.17
N LYS A 84 -3.68 10.45 -0.81
CA LYS A 84 -4.03 9.54 -1.91
C LYS A 84 -3.09 9.72 -3.11
N ARG A 85 -2.77 10.96 -3.48
CA ARG A 85 -1.80 11.24 -4.56
C ARG A 85 -0.42 10.66 -4.22
N ASN A 86 0.03 10.83 -2.97
CA ASN A 86 1.28 10.20 -2.52
C ASN A 86 1.21 8.66 -2.59
N CYS A 87 0.07 8.06 -2.20
CA CYS A 87 -0.12 6.61 -2.31
C CYS A 87 -0.07 6.14 -3.77
N TYR A 88 -0.70 6.90 -4.68
CA TYR A 88 -0.69 6.61 -6.11
C TYR A 88 0.74 6.60 -6.66
N THR A 89 1.52 7.65 -6.39
CA THR A 89 2.92 7.72 -6.84
C THR A 89 3.76 6.56 -6.30
N LEU A 90 3.63 6.25 -5.01
CA LEU A 90 4.35 5.13 -4.42
C LEU A 90 3.93 3.77 -5.00
N LEU A 91 2.66 3.58 -5.35
CA LEU A 91 2.17 2.37 -6.02
C LEU A 91 2.70 2.24 -7.44
N GLU A 92 2.70 3.34 -8.20
CA GLU A 92 3.23 3.37 -9.57
C GLU A 92 4.70 2.94 -9.59
N GLU A 93 5.52 3.51 -8.70
CA GLU A 93 6.92 3.10 -8.53
C GLU A 93 7.06 1.62 -8.16
N ARG A 94 6.18 1.11 -7.28
CA ARG A 94 6.18 -0.31 -6.90
C ARG A 94 5.85 -1.21 -8.09
N LEU A 95 4.85 -0.88 -8.89
CA LEU A 95 4.51 -1.63 -10.10
C LEU A 95 5.69 -1.64 -11.08
N ILE A 96 6.30 -0.49 -11.35
CA ILE A 96 7.51 -0.39 -12.18
C ILE A 96 8.64 -1.26 -11.63
N ARG A 97 8.80 -1.33 -10.30
CA ARG A 97 9.81 -2.19 -9.67
C ARG A 97 9.48 -3.67 -9.86
N MET A 98 8.22 -4.08 -9.70
CA MET A 98 7.78 -5.46 -9.93
C MET A 98 8.05 -5.90 -11.37
N ASP A 99 7.82 -5.01 -12.34
CA ASP A 99 8.11 -5.23 -13.76
C ASP A 99 9.58 -5.56 -14.02
N ARG A 100 10.47 -4.94 -13.25
CA ARG A 100 11.92 -5.11 -13.37
C ARG A 100 12.45 -6.34 -12.63
N ILE A 101 11.71 -6.90 -11.65
CA ILE A 101 12.17 -8.06 -10.85
C ILE A 101 12.21 -9.31 -11.72
N SER A 102 11.07 -9.77 -12.25
CA SER A 102 10.99 -10.86 -13.23
C SER A 102 9.56 -11.06 -13.73
N LYS A 103 9.41 -11.68 -14.92
CA LYS A 103 8.10 -12.15 -15.40
C LYS A 103 7.48 -13.18 -14.45
N GLY A 104 8.29 -14.03 -13.83
CA GLY A 104 7.83 -15.05 -12.87
C GLY A 104 7.17 -14.43 -11.64
N PHE A 105 7.77 -13.36 -11.10
CA PHE A 105 7.24 -12.61 -9.97
C PHE A 105 5.85 -12.02 -10.28
N LYS A 106 5.68 -11.43 -11.46
CA LYS A 106 4.37 -10.91 -11.88
C LYS A 106 3.30 -12.00 -11.96
N ILE A 107 3.65 -13.16 -12.50
CA ILE A 107 2.71 -14.29 -12.62
C ILE A 107 2.34 -14.80 -11.23
N GLU A 108 3.31 -14.95 -10.34
CA GLU A 108 3.09 -15.41 -8.96
C GLU A 108 2.20 -14.45 -8.16
N HIS A 109 2.29 -13.15 -8.43
CA HIS A 109 1.60 -12.08 -7.70
C HIS A 109 0.51 -11.36 -8.51
N CYS A 110 0.02 -11.98 -9.59
CA CYS A 110 -0.87 -11.33 -10.55
C CYS A 110 -2.17 -10.79 -9.95
N LEU A 111 -2.75 -11.48 -8.96
CA LEU A 111 -3.97 -11.04 -8.28
C LEU A 111 -3.74 -9.75 -7.50
N VAL A 112 -2.65 -9.68 -6.73
CA VAL A 112 -2.31 -8.48 -5.94
C VAL A 112 -1.99 -7.31 -6.87
N ILE A 113 -1.27 -7.57 -7.96
CA ILE A 113 -0.96 -6.56 -8.98
C ILE A 113 -2.24 -6.02 -9.62
N GLY A 114 -3.16 -6.89 -10.01
CA GLY A 114 -4.44 -6.48 -10.61
C GLY A 114 -5.29 -5.65 -9.65
N GLU A 115 -5.30 -5.97 -8.35
CA GLU A 115 -5.97 -5.14 -7.34
C GLU A 115 -5.35 -3.74 -7.22
N MET A 116 -4.01 -3.64 -7.30
CA MET A 116 -3.32 -2.35 -7.28
C MET A 116 -3.66 -1.52 -8.53
N GLU A 117 -3.57 -2.12 -9.72
CA GLU A 117 -3.89 -1.47 -11.00
C GLU A 117 -5.35 -0.97 -11.00
N ALA A 118 -6.29 -1.82 -10.57
CA ALA A 118 -7.70 -1.44 -10.49
C ALA A 118 -7.95 -0.27 -9.50
N ALA A 119 -7.27 -0.26 -8.35
CA ALA A 119 -7.37 0.83 -7.38
C ALA A 119 -6.82 2.15 -7.95
N MET A 120 -5.68 2.08 -8.67
CA MET A 120 -5.08 3.23 -9.34
C MET A 120 -5.97 3.78 -10.45
N ASP A 121 -6.51 2.91 -11.30
CA ASP A 121 -7.42 3.31 -12.39
C ASP A 121 -8.69 3.95 -11.86
N THR A 122 -9.29 3.35 -10.82
CA THR A 122 -10.49 3.88 -10.17
C THR A 122 -10.23 5.28 -9.61
N TRP A 123 -9.12 5.45 -8.88
CA TRP A 123 -8.77 6.75 -8.30
C TRP A 123 -8.45 7.78 -9.37
N ARG A 124 -7.78 7.39 -10.46
CA ARG A 124 -7.47 8.28 -11.58
C ARG A 124 -8.74 8.81 -12.25
N VAL A 125 -9.69 7.93 -12.57
CA VAL A 125 -10.98 8.32 -13.16
C VAL A 125 -11.75 9.25 -12.22
N GLN A 126 -11.74 8.97 -10.92
CA GLN A 126 -12.41 9.81 -9.92
C GLN A 126 -11.65 11.13 -9.64
N GLY A 127 -10.33 11.15 -9.77
CA GLY A 127 -9.45 12.30 -9.58
C GLY A 127 -9.55 13.29 -10.74
N GLU A 128 -9.59 12.80 -11.98
CA GLU A 128 -9.80 13.61 -13.19
C GLU A 128 -11.16 14.36 -13.17
N VAL A 129 -12.19 13.76 -12.55
CA VAL A 129 -13.51 14.39 -12.33
C VAL A 129 -13.46 15.50 -11.28
N ASN A 130 -12.59 15.39 -10.27
CA ASN A 130 -12.46 16.36 -9.18
C ASN A 130 -11.46 17.50 -9.48
N GLU A 131 -10.62 17.35 -10.51
CA GLU A 131 -9.64 18.37 -10.95
C GLU A 131 -10.07 19.14 -12.20
N SER A 132 -11.27 18.87 -12.75
CA SER A 132 -11.86 19.69 -13.82
C SER A 132 -12.24 21.07 -13.27
N PRO A 133 -11.61 22.16 -13.73
CA PRO A 133 -11.94 23.50 -13.27
C PRO A 133 -13.34 23.88 -13.79
N LYS A 134 -14.21 24.35 -12.89
CA LYS A 134 -15.28 25.28 -13.29
C LYS A 134 -14.69 26.65 -13.54
#